data_AF-A0A7K2J720-F1
#
_entry.id   AF-A0A7K2J720-F1
#
_cell.length_a   1.000
_cell.length_b   1.000
_cell.length_c   1.000
_cell.angle_alpha   90.00
_cell.angle_beta   90.00
_cell.angle_gamma   90.00
#
_symmetry.space_group_name_H-M   'P 1'
#
loop_
_entity.id
_entity.type
_entity.pdbx_description
1 polymer ?
#
loop_
_entity_poly.entity_id
_entity_poly.type
_entity_poly.pdbx_seq_one_letter_code
_entity_poly.pdbx_strand_id
1 'polypeptide(L)'
;STAHQIMAAARDLRRPVAWRAHRPGRPARRSLVAAVRTRIPSPGRLARRRGDLMLLGVGEHGRGWPGELWLTNMTDTPAAELLRLTRLVDRVDHDFREIAERVGIRDYTGRSFAGWHRHVTLASAAHTVIALSRVGDEARALC
;
A
#
# COMPACT_ATOMS: atom_id res chain seq x y z
N SER A 1 2.00 21.01 9.61
CA SER A 1 2.27 19.57 9.69
C SER A 1 3.75 19.31 9.40
N THR A 2 4.52 18.85 10.40
CA THR A 2 6.00 18.74 10.34
C THR A 2 6.50 17.78 9.26
N ALA A 3 5.78 16.70 8.96
CA ALA A 3 6.16 15.77 7.91
C ALA A 3 6.18 16.41 6.51
N HIS A 4 5.21 17.29 6.22
CA HIS A 4 5.19 18.06 4.97
C HIS A 4 6.36 19.04 4.88
N GLN A 5 6.74 19.67 6.00
CA GLN A 5 7.91 20.56 6.05
C GLN A 5 9.22 19.79 5.81
N ILE A 6 9.38 18.62 6.44
CA ILE A 6 10.52 17.73 6.20
C ILE A 6 10.60 17.34 4.72
N MET A 7 9.48 16.94 4.11
CA MET A 7 9.45 16.58 2.69
C MET A 7 9.62 17.78 1.76
N ALA A 8 9.17 18.98 2.14
CA ALA A 8 9.41 20.20 1.41
C ALA A 8 10.91 20.55 1.41
N ALA A 9 11.60 20.40 2.54
CA ALA A 9 13.05 20.56 2.65
C ALA A 9 13.81 19.46 1.89
N ALA A 10 13.27 18.25 1.79
CA ALA A 10 13.86 17.12 1.07
C ALA A 10 13.56 17.12 -0.44
N ARG A 11 13.11 18.25 -1.01
CA ARG A 11 12.72 18.34 -2.43
C ARG A 11 13.85 18.00 -3.39
N ASP A 12 15.09 18.30 -3.03
CA ASP A 12 16.28 18.04 -3.86
C ASP A 12 16.74 16.58 -3.78
N LEU A 13 16.22 15.80 -2.83
CA LEU A 13 16.49 14.37 -2.70
C LEU A 13 15.55 13.51 -3.55
N ARG A 14 14.61 14.13 -4.27
CA ARG A 14 13.62 13.42 -5.08
C ARG A 14 14.28 12.70 -6.25
N ARG A 15 13.93 11.43 -6.42
CA ARG A 15 14.34 10.63 -7.57
C ARG A 15 13.10 10.18 -8.35
N PRO A 16 13.14 10.22 -9.69
CA PRO A 16 12.10 9.62 -10.50
C PRO A 16 12.20 8.09 -10.39
N VAL A 17 11.08 7.46 -10.04
CA VAL A 17 10.97 6.00 -9.97
C VAL A 17 9.84 5.57 -10.89
N ALA A 18 10.17 4.67 -11.82
CA ALA A 18 9.19 4.01 -12.67
C ALA A 18 8.56 2.82 -11.92
N TRP A 19 7.25 2.69 -12.00
CA TRP A 19 6.47 1.60 -11.42
C TRP A 19 5.33 1.23 -12.37
N ARG A 20 4.79 0.01 -12.23
CA ARG A 20 3.65 -0.45 -13.03
C ARG A 20 2.45 -0.62 -12.11
N ALA A 21 1.30 -0.15 -12.56
CA ALA A 21 0.05 -0.44 -11.86
C ALA A 21 -0.23 -1.95 -11.96
N HIS A 22 -0.93 -2.49 -10.96
CA HIS A 22 -1.24 -3.92 -10.94
C HIS A 22 -2.10 -4.37 -12.14
N ARG A 23 -2.95 -3.49 -12.65
CA ARG A 23 -3.86 -3.81 -13.75
C ARG A 23 -3.11 -4.18 -15.04
N PRO A 24 -3.46 -5.30 -15.70
CA PRO A 24 -2.95 -5.65 -17.02
C PRO A 24 -3.18 -4.53 -18.03
N GLY A 25 -2.25 -4.36 -18.97
CA GLY A 25 -2.37 -3.36 -20.06
C GLY A 25 -2.15 -1.89 -19.66
N ARG A 26 -1.95 -1.57 -18.38
CA ARG A 26 -1.62 -0.19 -17.97
C ARG A 26 -0.14 0.14 -18.24
N PRO A 27 0.17 1.33 -18.80
CA PRO A 27 1.55 1.73 -19.01
C PRO A 27 2.27 1.94 -17.68
N ALA A 28 3.60 1.81 -17.71
CA ALA A 28 4.45 2.18 -16.59
C ALA A 28 4.26 3.67 -16.26
N ARG A 29 4.10 3.97 -14.97
CA ARG A 29 3.98 5.32 -14.41
C ARG A 29 5.30 5.73 -13.79
N ARG A 30 5.51 7.05 -13.68
CA ARG A 30 6.66 7.63 -13.00
C ARG A 30 6.18 8.49 -11.85
N SER A 31 6.75 8.29 -10.67
CA SER A 31 6.54 9.13 -9.50
C SER A 31 7.87 9.69 -9.04
N LEU A 32 7.86 10.91 -8.49
CA LEU A 32 8.98 11.45 -7.73
C LEU A 32 8.90 10.88 -6.31
N VAL A 33 10.04 10.46 -5.78
CA VAL A 33 10.13 9.84 -4.45
C VAL A 33 11.31 10.42 -3.69
N ALA A 34 11.10 10.80 -2.44
CA ALA A 34 12.16 11.12 -1.50
C ALA A 34 11.95 10.28 -0.22
N ALA A 35 13.05 9.83 0.37
CA ALA A 35 13.02 9.04 1.61
C ALA A 35 13.99 9.67 2.60
N VAL A 36 13.51 9.97 3.80
CA VAL A 36 14.29 10.62 4.86
C VAL A 36 14.16 9.83 6.14
N ARG A 37 15.31 9.44 6.73
CA ARG A 37 15.33 8.83 8.07
C ARG A 37 14.85 9.86 9.09
N THR A 38 13.89 9.48 9.91
CA THR A 38 13.26 10.33 10.92
C THR A 38 13.11 9.57 12.23
N ARG A 39 12.96 10.31 13.33
CA ARG A 39 12.59 9.76 14.63
C ARG A 39 11.35 10.48 15.10
N ILE A 40 10.42 9.74 15.67
CA ILE A 40 9.27 10.35 16.34
C ILE A 40 9.74 10.83 17.71
N PRO A 41 9.63 12.13 18.03
CA PRO A 41 9.85 12.60 19.39
C PRO A 41 8.80 11.93 20.29
N SER A 42 9.24 11.05 21.20
CA SER A 42 8.34 10.40 22.14
C SER A 42 8.85 10.69 23.56
N PRO A 43 8.03 11.25 24.46
CA PRO A 43 8.40 11.33 25.87
C PRO A 43 8.28 9.94 26.51
N GLY A 44 9.31 9.52 27.26
CA GLY A 44 9.30 8.30 28.10
C GLY A 44 9.91 7.03 27.47
N ARG A 45 9.83 5.90 28.19
CA ARG A 45 10.47 4.61 27.83
C ARG A 45 10.05 4.03 26.47
N LEU A 46 8.91 4.46 25.91
CA LEU A 46 8.45 4.08 24.57
C LEU A 46 9.32 4.64 23.45
N ALA A 47 10.07 5.72 23.70
CA ALA A 47 11.04 6.28 22.76
C ALA A 47 12.14 5.30 22.36
N ARG A 48 12.56 4.40 23.26
CA ARG A 48 13.60 3.39 22.99
C ARG A 48 13.10 2.22 22.14
N ARG A 49 11.78 2.00 22.02
CA ARG A 49 11.21 0.93 21.18
C ARG A 49 10.96 1.37 19.74
N ARG A 50 10.79 2.68 19.49
CA ARG A 50 10.64 3.21 18.14
C ARG A 50 12.02 3.62 17.64
N GLY A 51 12.70 2.68 16.99
CA GLY A 51 13.96 2.94 16.28
C GLY A 51 13.78 3.96 15.15
N ASP A 52 14.83 4.18 14.38
CA ASP A 52 14.76 5.04 13.20
C ASP A 52 13.60 4.59 12.28
N LEU A 53 12.85 5.55 11.76
CA LEU A 53 11.80 5.36 10.78
C LEU A 53 12.22 5.98 9.46
N MET A 54 11.62 5.55 8.37
CA MET A 54 11.75 6.15 7.05
C MET A 54 10.46 6.90 6.72
N LEU A 55 10.55 8.22 6.54
CA LEU A 55 9.48 9.03 5.97
C LEU A 55 9.67 9.10 4.46
N LEU A 56 8.69 8.59 3.73
CA LEU A 56 8.67 8.57 2.27
C LEU A 56 7.67 9.62 1.78
N GLY A 57 8.14 10.56 0.97
CA GLY A 57 7.29 11.45 0.19
C GLY A 57 7.13 10.89 -1.22
N VAL A 58 5.90 10.89 -1.73
CA VAL A 58 5.61 10.50 -3.11
C VAL A 58 4.83 11.62 -3.78
N GLY A 59 5.14 11.90 -5.04
CA GLY A 59 4.42 12.90 -5.83
C GLY A 59 4.46 12.58 -7.31
N GLU A 60 3.49 13.12 -8.05
CA GLU A 60 3.47 13.05 -9.50
C GLU A 60 4.18 14.26 -10.12
N HIS A 61 4.71 14.10 -11.33
CA HIS A 61 5.30 15.22 -12.05
C HIS A 61 4.23 16.28 -12.35
N GLY A 62 4.51 17.55 -12.08
CA GLY A 62 3.55 18.65 -12.30
C GLY A 62 2.42 18.78 -11.27
N ARG A 63 2.35 17.89 -10.27
CA ARG A 63 1.47 18.05 -9.09
C ARG A 63 2.23 18.63 -7.90
N GLY A 64 1.48 19.14 -6.92
CA GLY A 64 2.02 19.58 -5.64
C GLY A 64 2.86 18.48 -4.96
N TRP A 65 3.91 18.90 -4.25
CA TRP A 65 4.82 18.00 -3.53
C TRP A 65 4.80 18.27 -2.02
N PRO A 66 4.78 17.22 -1.17
CA PRO A 66 4.46 15.82 -1.49
C PRO A 66 2.95 15.65 -1.76
N GLY A 67 2.58 14.69 -2.62
CA GLY A 67 1.18 14.31 -2.83
C GLY A 67 0.70 13.22 -1.88
N GLU A 68 1.61 12.34 -1.45
CA GLU A 68 1.39 11.29 -0.47
C GLU A 68 2.57 11.23 0.52
N LEU A 69 2.28 10.80 1.75
CA LEU A 69 3.27 10.60 2.80
C LEU A 69 3.11 9.20 3.39
N TRP A 70 4.22 8.48 3.52
CA TRP A 70 4.26 7.14 4.11
C TRP A 70 5.34 7.07 5.19
N LEU A 71 5.12 6.26 6.22
CA LEU A 71 6.04 6.08 7.32
C LEU A 71 6.25 4.58 7.58
N THR A 72 7.49 4.14 7.64
CA THR A 72 7.84 2.72 7.84
C THR A 72 9.06 2.56 8.75
N ASN A 73 9.20 1.40 9.39
CA ASN A 73 10.42 1.00 10.10
C ASN A 73 11.43 0.27 9.19
N MET A 74 11.11 0.09 7.90
CA MET A 74 11.98 -0.52 6.89
C MET A 74 13.06 0.48 6.43
N THR A 75 14.03 0.75 7.30
CA THR A 75 15.01 1.83 7.04
C THR A 75 16.12 1.45 6.07
N ASP A 76 16.36 0.15 5.87
CA ASP A 76 17.40 -0.36 4.97
C ASP A 76 16.85 -0.73 3.58
N THR A 77 15.56 -0.49 3.35
CA THR A 77 14.89 -0.76 2.08
C THR A 77 15.03 0.44 1.12
N PRO A 78 15.43 0.23 -0.14
CA PRO A 78 15.52 1.30 -1.13
C PRO A 78 14.19 2.00 -1.37
N ALA A 79 14.22 3.32 -1.58
CA ALA A 79 13.02 4.13 -1.79
C ALA A 79 12.14 3.66 -2.97
N ALA A 80 12.75 3.08 -4.01
CA ALA A 80 12.02 2.53 -5.16
C ALA A 80 11.22 1.27 -4.79
N GLU A 81 11.74 0.44 -3.89
CA GLU A 81 11.04 -0.73 -3.37
C GLU A 81 9.94 -0.32 -2.39
N LEU A 82 10.23 0.65 -1.50
CA LEU A 82 9.21 1.25 -0.64
C LEU A 82 8.03 1.80 -1.46
N LEU A 83 8.29 2.53 -2.55
CA LEU A 83 7.25 2.99 -3.46
C LEU A 83 6.41 1.82 -4.00
N ARG A 84 7.04 0.71 -4.39
CA ARG A 84 6.29 -0.46 -4.90
C ARG A 84 5.37 -1.04 -3.82
N LEU A 85 5.81 -1.07 -2.57
CA LEU A 85 4.99 -1.52 -1.45
C LEU A 85 3.80 -0.58 -1.21
N THR A 86 3.97 0.74 -1.33
CA THR A 86 2.84 1.67 -1.17
C THR A 86 1.75 1.43 -2.23
N ARG A 87 2.15 1.04 -3.45
CA ARG A 87 1.20 0.70 -4.54
C ARG A 87 0.46 -0.62 -4.33
N LEU A 88 0.84 -1.45 -3.35
CA LEU A 88 0.05 -2.63 -2.98
C LEU A 88 -1.28 -2.24 -2.31
N VAL A 89 -1.37 -1.06 -1.68
CA VAL A 89 -2.63 -0.58 -1.11
C VAL A 89 -3.67 -0.37 -2.21
N ASP A 90 -3.28 0.26 -3.32
CA ASP A 90 -4.16 0.44 -4.48
C ASP A 90 -4.63 -0.90 -5.05
N ARG A 91 -3.79 -1.94 -4.98
CA ARG A 91 -4.14 -3.31 -5.38
C ARG A 91 -5.18 -3.90 -4.43
N VAL A 92 -4.96 -3.81 -3.12
CA VAL A 92 -5.92 -4.31 -2.12
C VAL A 92 -7.28 -3.63 -2.30
N ASP A 93 -7.32 -2.32 -2.47
CA ASP A 93 -8.57 -1.57 -2.67
C ASP A 93 -9.27 -1.94 -3.99
N HIS A 94 -8.51 -2.34 -5.00
CA HIS A 94 -9.06 -2.81 -6.25
C HIS A 94 -9.63 -4.23 -6.12
N ASP A 95 -8.85 -5.16 -5.59
CA ASP A 95 -9.23 -6.56 -5.37
C ASP A 95 -10.43 -6.66 -4.42
N PHE A 96 -10.48 -5.77 -3.42
CA PHE A 96 -11.61 -5.65 -2.51
C PHE A 96 -12.91 -5.34 -3.25
N ARG A 97 -12.92 -4.34 -4.12
CA ARG A 97 -14.10 -3.96 -4.92
C ARG A 97 -14.47 -5.01 -5.96
N GLU A 98 -13.50 -5.71 -6.54
CA GLU A 98 -13.78 -6.66 -7.61
C GLU A 98 -14.18 -8.06 -7.15
N ILE A 99 -13.69 -8.50 -6.00
CA ILE A 99 -13.88 -9.87 -5.49
C ILE A 99 -14.48 -9.85 -4.10
N ALA A 100 -13.84 -9.16 -3.14
CA ALA A 100 -14.22 -9.24 -1.74
C ALA A 100 -15.66 -8.75 -1.48
N GLU A 101 -16.08 -7.66 -2.13
CA GLU A 101 -17.47 -7.19 -2.07
C GLU A 101 -18.44 -8.22 -2.65
N ARG A 102 -18.08 -8.90 -3.75
CA ARG A 102 -18.96 -9.89 -4.40
C ARG A 102 -19.15 -11.17 -3.59
N VAL A 103 -18.17 -11.53 -2.77
CA VAL A 103 -18.28 -12.68 -1.85
C VAL A 103 -18.91 -12.30 -0.52
N GLY A 104 -19.43 -11.07 -0.40
CA GLY A 104 -20.17 -10.58 0.74
C GLY A 104 -19.33 -10.39 2.00
N ILE A 105 -18.03 -10.04 1.88
CA ILE A 105 -17.15 -9.86 3.04
C ILE A 105 -17.66 -8.82 4.07
N ARG A 106 -18.56 -7.92 3.62
CA ARG A 106 -19.18 -6.87 4.45
C ARG A 106 -20.60 -7.21 4.90
N ASP A 107 -21.13 -8.37 4.54
CA ASP A 107 -22.56 -8.68 4.62
C ASP A 107 -22.92 -9.42 5.92
N TYR A 108 -22.02 -9.45 6.90
CA TYR A 108 -22.31 -10.00 8.22
C TYR A 108 -23.19 -9.05 9.04
N THR A 109 -24.41 -9.50 9.34
CA THR A 109 -25.39 -8.75 10.15
C THR A 109 -25.64 -9.37 11.54
N GLY A 110 -24.94 -10.47 11.88
CA GLY A 110 -25.06 -11.13 13.18
C GLY A 110 -24.33 -10.41 14.31
N ARG A 111 -24.48 -10.91 15.56
CA ARG A 111 -23.86 -10.32 16.76
C ARG A 111 -22.97 -11.27 17.55
N SER A 112 -22.64 -12.44 16.99
CA SER A 112 -21.74 -13.40 17.65
C SER A 112 -20.34 -13.37 17.03
N PHE A 113 -19.32 -13.48 17.88
CA PHE A 113 -17.94 -13.59 17.41
C PHE A 113 -17.71 -14.87 16.58
N ALA A 114 -18.28 -16.00 17.02
CA ALA A 114 -18.20 -17.26 16.28
C ALA A 114 -18.90 -17.19 14.91
N GLY A 115 -20.05 -16.50 14.82
CA GLY A 115 -20.75 -16.27 13.56
C GLY A 115 -19.93 -15.40 12.60
N TRP A 116 -19.33 -14.33 13.12
CA TRP A 116 -18.43 -13.46 12.36
C TRP A 116 -17.22 -14.22 11.82
N HIS A 117 -16.57 -15.04 12.65
CA HIS A 117 -15.41 -15.82 12.24
C HIS A 117 -15.74 -16.81 11.12
N ARG A 118 -16.87 -17.53 11.23
CA ARG A 118 -17.33 -18.46 10.18
C ARG A 118 -17.60 -17.72 8.87
N HIS A 119 -18.28 -16.57 8.94
CA HIS A 119 -18.58 -15.74 7.78
C HIS A 119 -17.29 -15.26 7.08
N VAL A 120 -16.37 -14.64 7.82
CA VAL A 120 -15.09 -14.15 7.25
C VAL A 120 -14.26 -15.30 6.68
N THR A 121 -14.27 -16.47 7.32
CA THR A 121 -13.59 -17.67 6.80
C THR A 121 -14.18 -18.11 5.46
N LEU A 122 -15.51 -18.24 5.36
CA LEU A 122 -16.17 -18.66 4.12
C LEU A 122 -16.00 -17.62 3.00
N ALA A 123 -16.16 -16.33 3.31
CA ALA A 123 -15.93 -15.26 2.35
C ALA A 123 -14.47 -15.25 1.85
N SER A 124 -13.48 -15.50 2.73
CA SER A 124 -12.06 -15.61 2.36
C SER A 124 -11.78 -16.84 1.48
N ALA A 125 -12.42 -17.97 1.76
CA ALA A 125 -12.31 -19.17 0.93
C ALA A 125 -12.89 -18.93 -0.48
N ALA A 126 -14.09 -18.33 -0.56
CA ALA A 126 -14.71 -17.94 -1.83
C ALA A 126 -13.86 -16.94 -2.61
N HIS A 127 -13.29 -15.93 -1.93
CA HIS A 127 -12.35 -14.99 -2.53
C HIS A 127 -11.15 -15.71 -3.15
N THR A 128 -10.56 -16.66 -2.43
CA THR A 128 -9.38 -17.42 -2.90
C THR A 128 -9.72 -18.22 -4.15
N VAL A 129 -10.87 -18.91 -4.17
CA VAL A 129 -11.33 -19.66 -5.35
C VAL A 129 -11.45 -18.73 -6.56
N ILE A 130 -12.13 -17.59 -6.42
CA ILE A 130 -12.31 -16.63 -7.54
C ILE A 130 -10.96 -16.07 -8.01
N ALA A 131 -10.09 -15.68 -7.08
CA ALA A 131 -8.79 -15.12 -7.41
C ALA A 131 -7.92 -16.12 -8.19
N LEU A 132 -7.90 -17.39 -7.78
CA LEU A 132 -7.14 -18.44 -8.47
C LEU A 132 -7.73 -18.78 -9.84
N SER A 133 -9.07 -18.81 -9.97
CA SER A 133 -9.71 -19.04 -11.28
C SER A 133 -9.34 -17.96 -12.30
N ARG A 134 -9.32 -16.68 -11.90
CA ARG A 134 -8.92 -15.58 -12.78
C ARG A 134 -7.48 -15.71 -13.28
N VAL A 135 -6.56 -16.09 -12.40
CA VAL A 135 -5.16 -16.34 -12.79
C VAL A 135 -5.05 -17.49 -13.80
N GLY A 136 -5.85 -18.55 -13.60
CA GLY A 136 -5.93 -19.66 -14.54
C GLY A 136 -6.48 -19.26 -15.91
N ASP A 137 -7.49 -18.40 -15.95
CA ASP A 137 -8.09 -17.90 -17.19
C ASP A 137 -7.14 -16.95 -17.94
N GLU A 138 -6.45 -16.06 -17.23
CA GLU A 138 -5.41 -15.18 -17.80
C GLU A 138 -4.24 -15.99 -18.39
N ALA A 139 -3.79 -17.04 -17.69
CA ALA A 139 -2.71 -17.90 -18.18
C ALA A 139 -3.12 -18.66 -19.46
N ARG A 140 -4.38 -19.12 -19.55
CA ARG A 140 -4.92 -19.79 -20.74
C ARG A 140 -5.13 -18.86 -21.92
N ALA A 141 -5.50 -17.60 -21.68
CA ALA A 141 -5.70 -16.59 -22.73
C ALA A 141 -4.38 -16.12 -23.38
N LEU A 142 -3.23 -16.45 -22.79
CA LEU A 142 -1.89 -16.12 -23.30
C LEU A 142 -1.21 -17.28 -24.04
N CYS A 143 -1.86 -18.44 -24.14
CA CYS A 143 -1.41 -19.62 -24.90
C CYS A 143 -2.14 -19.72 -26.25
#